data_AF-A0A7K9GSZ6-F1
#
_entry.id   AF-A0A7K9GSZ6-F1
#
_cell.length_a   1.000
_cell.length_b   1.000
_cell.length_c   1.000
_cell.angle_alpha   90.00
_cell.angle_beta   90.00
_cell.angle_gamma   90.00
#
_symmetry.space_group_name_H-M   'P 1'
#
loop_
_entity.id
_entity.type
_entity.pdbx_description
1 polymer ?
#
loop_
_entity_poly.entity_id
_entity_poly.type
_entity_poly.pdbx_seq_one_letter_code
_entity_poly.pdbx_strand_id
1 'polypeptide(L)'
;QGTAAVQGDQGTAAVQGDQGTAAVQGDQGTAAVQGDQGTAAVQGDQGTAAVQGDQGTAAVQGDQGTAAVQGDQGTAAVQGDQGT
;
A
#
# COMPACT_ATOMS: atom_id res chain seq x y z
N GLN A 1 -14.39 12.37 4.00
CA GLN A 1 -14.09 10.93 3.93
C GLN A 1 -14.40 10.44 2.53
N GLY A 2 -13.40 9.96 1.80
CA GLY A 2 -13.54 9.41 0.45
C GLY A 2 -12.69 8.15 0.28
N THR A 3 -13.04 7.31 -0.68
CA THR A 3 -12.27 6.13 -1.05
C THR A 3 -11.48 6.44 -2.31
N ALA A 4 -10.16 6.26 -2.28
CA ALA A 4 -9.29 6.39 -3.44
C ALA A 4 -8.72 5.01 -3.79
N ALA A 5 -8.89 4.58 -5.04
CA ALA A 5 -8.40 3.29 -5.50
C ALA A 5 -7.75 3.42 -6.87
N VAL A 6 -6.58 2.79 -7.06
CA VAL A 6 -5.90 2.66 -8.35
C VAL A 6 -5.54 1.20 -8.60
N GLN A 7 -5.69 0.78 -9.85
CA GLN A 7 -5.18 -0.50 -10.35
C GLN A 7 -4.16 -0.19 -11.45
N GLY A 8 -2.98 -0.80 -11.37
CA GLY A 8 -1.93 -0.67 -12.37
C GLY A 8 -1.34 -2.03 -12.73
N ASP A 9 -1.63 -2.53 -13.93
CA ASP A 9 -1.20 -3.87 -14.35
C ASP A 9 0.32 -3.96 -14.62
N GLN A 10 0.98 -2.84 -14.95
CA GLN A 10 2.44 -2.73 -15.10
C GLN A 10 2.96 -1.33 -14.72
N GLY A 11 4.10 -1.27 -14.03
CA GLY A 11 4.83 -0.03 -13.76
C GLY A 11 4.61 0.52 -12.36
N THR A 12 4.62 1.85 -12.21
CA THR A 12 4.47 2.51 -10.91
C THR A 12 3.02 2.93 -10.70
N ALA A 13 2.36 2.38 -9.67
CA ALA A 13 1.01 2.76 -9.27
C ALA A 13 1.07 3.50 -7.93
N ALA A 14 0.49 4.69 -7.85
CA ALA A 14 0.48 5.48 -6.63
C ALA A 14 -0.89 6.12 -6.37
N VAL A 15 -1.31 6.16 -5.10
CA VAL A 15 -2.49 6.89 -4.67
C VAL A 15 -2.20 7.68 -3.40
N GLN A 16 -2.74 8.89 -3.32
CA GLN A 16 -2.75 9.71 -2.11
C GLN A 16 -4.19 9.88 -1.63
N GLY A 17 -4.43 9.63 -0.34
CA GLY A 17 -5.73 9.82 0.29
C GLY A 17 -5.64 10.56 1.62
N ASP A 18 -6.07 11.82 1.65
CA ASP A 18 -5.95 12.67 2.86
C ASP A 18 -6.92 12.26 3.99
N GLN A 19 -8.07 11.63 3.66
CA GLN A 19 -9.04 11.10 4.64
C GLN A 19 -9.89 9.96 4.07
N GLY A 20 -9.78 8.76 4.65
CA GLY A 20 -10.63 7.61 4.34
C GLY A 20 -9.83 6.36 3.97
N THR A 21 -10.31 5.60 2.99
CA THR A 21 -9.65 4.36 2.56
C THR A 21 -8.88 4.60 1.26
N ALA A 22 -7.60 4.28 1.25
CA ALA A 22 -6.74 4.37 0.07
C ALA A 22 -6.22 2.97 -0.30
N ALA A 23 -6.39 2.57 -1.56
CA ALA A 23 -5.96 1.26 -2.03
C ALA A 23 -5.21 1.32 -3.37
N VAL A 24 -4.14 0.56 -3.49
CA VAL A 24 -3.45 0.31 -4.76
C VAL A 24 -3.34 -1.19 -4.98
N GLN A 25 -3.72 -1.64 -6.16
CA GLN A 25 -3.39 -2.98 -6.66
C GLN A 25 -2.42 -2.85 -7.84
N GLY A 26 -1.32 -3.59 -7.83
CA GLY A 26 -0.41 -3.65 -8.97
C GLY A 26 0.25 -5.00 -9.18
N ASP A 27 0.06 -5.58 -10.37
CA ASP A 27 0.51 -6.95 -10.67
C ASP A 27 2.04 -7.03 -10.90
N GLN A 28 2.66 -5.97 -11.43
CA GLN A 28 4.11 -5.89 -11.66
C GLN A 28 4.65 -4.46 -11.49
N GLY A 29 5.62 -4.26 -10.59
CA GLY A 29 6.36 -3.00 -10.45
C GLY A 29 6.34 -2.40 -9.04
N THR A 30 6.18 -1.08 -8.94
CA THR A 30 6.22 -0.38 -7.64
C THR A 30 4.83 0.15 -7.30
N ALA A 31 4.27 -0.28 -6.18
CA ALA A 31 2.97 0.17 -5.69
C ALA A 31 3.14 1.01 -4.42
N ALA A 32 2.56 2.20 -4.38
CA ALA A 32 2.67 3.13 -3.25
C ALA A 32 1.31 3.70 -2.83
N VAL A 33 1.01 3.68 -1.54
CA VAL A 33 -0.13 4.41 -0.97
C VAL A 33 0.40 5.37 0.08
N GLN A 34 0.00 6.64 -0.01
CA GLN A 34 0.14 7.60 1.08
C GLN A 34 -1.25 7.97 1.62
N GLY A 35 -1.45 7.86 2.93
CA GLY A 35 -2.70 8.30 3.55
C GLY A 35 -2.54 8.89 4.95
N ASP A 36 -2.98 10.13 5.13
CA ASP A 36 -2.79 10.88 6.37
C ASP A 36 -3.72 10.39 7.50
N GLN A 37 -4.94 9.94 7.16
CA GLN A 37 -5.92 9.42 8.12
C GLN A 37 -6.82 8.32 7.52
N GLY A 38 -6.80 7.12 8.11
CA GLY A 38 -7.73 6.04 7.78
C GLY A 38 -7.05 4.70 7.47
N THR A 39 -7.50 4.00 6.42
CA THR A 39 -6.97 2.67 6.07
C THR A 39 -6.27 2.72 4.73
N ALA A 40 -4.99 2.35 4.71
CA ALA A 40 -4.18 2.28 3.50
C ALA A 40 -3.83 0.82 3.17
N ALA A 41 -4.05 0.39 1.93
CA ALA A 41 -3.80 -0.98 1.50
C ALA A 41 -3.05 -1.01 0.16
N VAL A 42 -1.93 -1.73 0.11
CA VAL A 42 -1.26 -2.06 -1.15
C VAL A 42 -1.31 -3.57 -1.33
N GLN A 43 -1.75 -4.01 -2.50
CA GLN A 43 -1.59 -5.37 -2.98
C GLN A 43 -0.71 -5.37 -4.23
N GLY A 44 0.31 -6.22 -4.30
CA GLY A 44 1.01 -6.44 -5.55
C GLY A 44 1.74 -7.76 -5.67
N ASP A 45 1.62 -8.38 -6.83
CA ASP A 45 2.06 -9.76 -7.04
C ASP A 45 3.59 -9.85 -7.23
N GLN A 46 4.20 -8.85 -7.86
CA GLN A 46 5.66 -8.80 -8.09
C GLN A 46 6.24 -7.38 -7.98
N GLY A 47 7.21 -7.16 -7.07
CA GLY A 47 8.00 -5.92 -7.00
C GLY A 47 8.05 -5.26 -5.62
N THR A 48 7.98 -3.93 -5.56
CA THR A 48 8.14 -3.16 -4.31
C THR A 48 6.83 -2.53 -3.90
N ALA A 49 6.35 -2.84 -2.70
CA ALA A 49 5.12 -2.27 -2.15
C ALA A 49 5.44 -1.35 -0.96
N ALA A 50 4.92 -0.13 -0.97
CA ALA A 50 5.13 0.85 0.08
C ALA A 50 3.81 1.46 0.55
N VAL A 51 3.56 1.45 1.86
CA VAL A 51 2.46 2.21 2.45
C VAL A 51 3.04 3.19 3.45
N GLN A 52 2.69 4.47 3.28
CA GLN A 52 2.95 5.52 4.26
C GLN A 52 1.63 6.04 4.81
N GLY A 53 1.48 6.10 6.13
CA GLY A 53 0.32 6.81 6.70
C GLY A 53 0.47 7.27 8.13
N ASP A 54 -0.02 8.48 8.42
CA ASP A 54 0.24 9.16 9.69
C ASP A 54 -0.68 8.66 10.81
N GLN A 55 -1.93 8.30 10.50
CA GLN A 55 -2.90 7.73 11.44
C GLN A 55 -3.77 6.62 10.84
N GLY A 56 -3.76 5.42 11.43
CA GLY A 56 -4.75 4.37 11.16
C GLY A 56 -4.17 2.99 10.84
N THR A 57 -4.73 2.27 9.87
CA THR A 57 -4.31 0.88 9.57
C THR A 57 -3.66 0.81 8.20
N ALA A 58 -2.44 0.30 8.16
CA ALA A 58 -1.68 0.10 6.93
C ALA A 58 -1.52 -1.40 6.67
N ALA A 59 -1.84 -1.84 5.46
CA ALA A 59 -1.70 -3.23 5.03
C ALA A 59 -0.92 -3.30 3.71
N VAL A 60 0.11 -4.14 3.67
CA VAL A 60 0.82 -4.49 2.44
C VAL A 60 0.74 -5.99 2.24
N GLN A 61 0.24 -6.42 1.09
CA GLN A 61 0.24 -7.80 0.65
C GLN A 61 1.04 -7.92 -0.66
N GLY A 62 1.97 -8.86 -0.75
CA GLY A 62 2.57 -9.19 -2.04
C GLY A 62 3.29 -10.53 -2.12
N ASP A 63 3.21 -11.17 -3.28
CA ASP A 63 3.65 -12.56 -3.46
C ASP A 63 5.17 -12.65 -3.62
N GLN A 64 5.80 -11.66 -4.26
CA GLN A 64 7.26 -11.61 -4.49
C GLN A 64 7.83 -10.19 -4.41
N GLY A 65 8.86 -9.97 -3.57
CA GLY A 65 9.62 -8.72 -3.49
C GLY A 65 9.64 -8.04 -2.11
N THR A 66 9.89 -6.74 -2.06
CA THR A 66 10.11 -6.00 -0.79
C THR A 66 8.87 -5.18 -0.41
N ALA A 67 8.38 -5.36 0.81
CA ALA A 67 7.29 -4.60 1.38
C ALA A 67 7.80 -3.64 2.48
N ALA A 68 7.32 -2.40 2.45
CA ALA A 68 7.61 -1.39 3.46
C ALA A 68 6.31 -0.74 3.95
N VAL A 69 6.17 -0.64 5.28
CA VAL A 69 5.07 0.11 5.91
C VAL A 69 5.69 1.10 6.89
N GLN A 70 5.37 2.38 6.70
CA GLN A 70 5.78 3.46 7.59
C GLN A 70 4.54 4.19 8.10
N GLY A 71 4.44 4.41 9.41
CA GLY A 71 3.38 5.25 9.96
C GLY A 71 3.62 5.68 11.39
N ASP A 72 3.11 6.87 11.73
CA ASP A 72 3.36 7.55 13.01
C ASP A 72 2.44 7.04 14.13
N GLN A 73 1.18 6.68 13.81
CA GLN A 73 0.23 6.06 14.73
C GLN A 73 -0.66 5.01 14.06
N GLY A 74 -0.75 3.82 14.67
CA GLY A 74 -1.72 2.78 14.30
C GLY A 74 -1.10 1.42 14.04
N THR A 75 -1.81 0.55 13.31
CA THR A 75 -1.42 -0.85 13.10
C THR A 75 -0.89 -1.08 11.68
N ALA A 76 0.32 -1.64 11.59
CA ALA A 76 0.94 -2.06 10.34
C ALA A 76 0.86 -3.59 10.19
N ALA A 77 0.42 -4.05 9.01
CA ALA A 77 0.44 -5.45 8.62
C ALA A 77 1.21 -5.60 7.30
N VAL A 78 2.20 -6.48 7.29
CA VAL A 78 2.95 -6.84 6.09
C VAL A 78 2.83 -8.36 5.93
N GLN A 79 2.26 -8.80 4.81
CA GLN A 79 2.16 -10.20 4.45
C GLN A 79 2.81 -10.41 3.09
N GLY A 80 3.75 -11.33 2.99
CA GLY A 80 4.29 -11.75 1.70
C GLY A 80 4.78 -13.18 1.69
N ASP A 81 4.60 -13.84 0.54
CA ASP A 81 4.82 -15.28 0.39
C ASP A 81 6.30 -15.62 0.17
N GLN A 82 7.08 -14.74 -0.46
CA GLN A 82 8.55 -14.74 -0.45
C GLN A 82 9.15 -13.33 -0.60
N GLY A 83 9.79 -12.83 0.45
CA GLY A 83 10.63 -11.62 0.42
C GLY A 83 12.03 -11.93 0.94
N THR A 84 13.06 -11.60 0.16
CA THR A 84 14.46 -11.57 0.62
C THR A 84 14.71 -10.39 1.52
#